data_AF-A0A4V0I032-F1
#
_entry.id   AF-A0A4V0I032-F1
#
_cell.length_a   1.000
_cell.length_b   1.000
_cell.length_c   1.000
_cell.angle_alpha   90.00
_cell.angle_beta   90.00
_cell.angle_gamma   90.00
#
_symmetry.space_group_name_H-M   'P 1'
#
loop_
_entity.id
_entity.type
_entity.pdbx_description
1 polymer ?
#
loop_
_entity_poly.entity_id
_entity_poly.type
_entity_poly.pdbx_seq_one_letter_code
_entity_poly.pdbx_strand_id
1 'polypeptide(L)'
;MTEGRFGWYEKVRVTSADLAKAPVHGELGAILGKAQSEHGRWSYGVFVYSVNEVWSCWEDELAPTGAFDVRESFYSESVRVGPSGRRGRP
;
A
#
# COMPACT_ATOMS: atom_id res chain seq x y z
N MET A 1 -1.68 2.14 -21.00
CA MET A 1 -1.74 2.39 -19.55
C MET A 1 -0.45 1.85 -18.98
N THR A 2 0.46 2.71 -18.55
CA THR A 2 1.75 2.27 -18.01
C THR A 2 1.51 1.73 -16.60
N GLU A 3 1.74 0.45 -16.39
CA GLU A 3 1.61 -0.17 -15.06
C GLU A 3 2.73 0.35 -14.16
N GLY A 4 2.39 0.79 -12.94
CA GLY A 4 3.38 1.23 -11.96
C GLY A 4 4.30 0.10 -11.55
N ARG A 5 5.56 0.42 -11.22
CA ARG A 5 6.67 -0.50 -10.95
C ARG A 5 6.39 -1.55 -9.88
N PHE A 6 5.63 -1.22 -8.84
CA PHE A 6 5.45 -2.12 -7.68
C PHE A 6 4.07 -2.76 -7.63
N GLY A 7 4.00 -4.04 -7.30
CA GLY A 7 2.76 -4.80 -7.13
C GLY A 7 2.06 -4.55 -5.80
N TRP A 8 0.81 -5.00 -5.69
CA TRP A 8 0.10 -5.04 -4.39
C TRP A 8 0.80 -6.00 -3.44
N TYR A 9 0.92 -5.60 -2.17
CA TYR A 9 1.60 -6.34 -1.10
C TYR A 9 3.09 -6.64 -1.38
N GLU A 10 3.68 -6.02 -2.40
CA GLU A 10 5.12 -6.12 -2.62
C GLU A 10 5.85 -5.47 -1.45
N LYS A 11 6.90 -6.13 -0.96
CA LYS A 11 7.76 -5.58 0.09
C LYS A 11 8.79 -4.67 -0.56
N VAL A 12 8.86 -3.45 -0.07
CA VAL A 12 9.75 -2.39 -0.54
C VAL A 12 10.53 -1.81 0.61
N ARG A 13 11.73 -1.31 0.31
CA ARG A 13 12.52 -0.54 1.26
C ARG A 13 12.39 0.94 0.93
N VAL A 14 12.08 1.76 1.92
CA VAL A 14 11.98 3.21 1.72
C VAL A 14 13.38 3.79 1.61
N THR A 15 13.69 4.48 0.52
CA THR A 15 15.00 5.09 0.24
C THR A 15 14.89 6.60 0.02
N SER A 16 13.79 7.23 0.43
CA SER A 16 13.57 8.66 0.27
C SER A 16 14.64 9.51 0.97
N ALA A 17 15.14 10.54 0.29
CA ALA A 17 16.01 11.56 0.88
C ALA A 17 15.23 12.74 1.50
N ASP A 18 13.89 12.70 1.46
CA ASP A 18 13.02 13.71 2.03
C ASP A 18 13.08 13.66 3.56
N LEU A 19 13.40 14.80 4.19
CA LEU A 19 13.48 14.91 5.64
C LEU A 19 12.15 14.58 6.33
N ALA A 20 11.01 14.81 5.66
CA ALA A 20 9.71 14.42 6.19
C ALA A 20 9.56 12.90 6.36
N LYS A 21 10.32 12.11 5.59
CA LYS A 21 10.32 10.64 5.61
C LYS A 21 11.55 10.06 6.31
N ALA A 22 12.37 10.89 6.94
CA ALA A 22 13.53 10.45 7.72
C ALA A 22 13.21 9.35 8.76
N PRO A 23 12.06 9.36 9.46
CA PRO A 23 11.72 8.30 10.43
C PRO A 23 11.57 6.91 9.82
N VAL A 24 11.26 6.83 8.52
CA VAL A 24 11.04 5.57 7.81
C VAL A 24 12.12 5.31 6.76
N HIS A 25 13.15 6.14 6.67
CA HIS A 25 14.25 5.94 5.73
C HIS A 25 15.00 4.65 6.07
N GLY A 26 15.18 3.79 5.07
CA GLY A 26 15.80 2.49 5.22
C GLY A 26 14.88 1.43 5.81
N GLU A 27 13.63 1.75 6.15
CA GLU A 27 12.70 0.79 6.73
C GLU A 27 12.02 -0.07 5.67
N LEU A 28 11.59 -1.26 6.09
CA LEU A 28 10.84 -2.20 5.27
C LEU A 28 9.35 -1.90 5.39
N GLY A 29 8.63 -1.97 4.27
CA GLY A 29 7.18 -1.90 4.26
C GLY A 29 6.56 -2.66 3.10
N ALA A 30 5.23 -2.68 3.04
CA ALA A 30 4.45 -3.32 1.99
C ALA A 30 3.53 -2.33 1.27
N ILE A 31 3.35 -2.53 -0.04
CA ILE A 31 2.45 -1.71 -0.86
C ILE A 31 0.98 -2.02 -0.54
N LEU A 32 0.29 -1.07 0.07
CA LEU A 32 -1.14 -1.11 0.37
C LEU A 32 -1.95 -0.04 -0.37
N GLY A 33 -1.31 0.77 -1.22
CA GLY A 33 -2.00 1.75 -2.05
C GLY A 33 -1.18 2.07 -3.28
N LYS A 34 -1.87 2.36 -4.40
CA LYS A 34 -1.27 2.79 -5.66
C LYS A 34 -2.11 3.93 -6.23
N ALA A 35 -1.48 5.03 -6.58
CA ALA A 35 -2.12 6.14 -7.27
C ALA A 35 -1.21 6.67 -8.37
N GLN A 36 -1.81 7.10 -9.48
CA GLN A 36 -1.09 7.74 -10.56
C GLN A 36 -1.47 9.23 -10.61
N SER A 37 -0.48 10.11 -10.67
CA SER A 37 -0.71 11.54 -10.87
C SER A 37 -1.10 11.84 -12.31
N GLU A 38 -1.64 13.04 -12.56
CA GLU A 38 -2.00 13.51 -13.90
C GLU A 38 -0.80 13.57 -14.86
N HIS A 39 0.42 13.68 -14.32
CA HIS A 39 1.67 13.67 -15.07
C HIS A 39 2.23 12.25 -15.30
N GLY A 40 1.49 11.21 -14.90
CA GLY A 40 1.87 9.81 -15.07
C GLY A 40 2.83 9.26 -14.01
N ARG A 41 3.19 10.05 -12.99
CA ARG A 41 4.06 9.60 -11.89
C ARG A 41 3.26 8.76 -10.90
N TRP A 42 3.81 7.63 -10.48
CA TRP A 42 3.19 6.78 -9.48
C TRP A 42 3.58 7.17 -8.05
N SER A 43 2.59 7.18 -7.17
CA SER A 43 2.77 7.20 -5.72
C SER A 43 2.17 5.93 -5.11
N TYR A 44 2.73 5.54 -3.98
CA TYR A 44 2.44 4.30 -3.30
C TYR A 44 2.17 4.57 -1.82
N GLY A 45 1.12 3.93 -1.29
CA GLY A 45 0.90 3.83 0.14
C GLY A 45 1.70 2.65 0.68
N VAL A 46 2.75 2.92 1.43
CA VAL A 46 3.64 1.90 2.00
C VAL A 46 3.34 1.74 3.47
N PHE A 47 2.85 0.58 3.89
CA PHE A 47 2.74 0.24 5.30
C PHE A 47 4.11 -0.15 5.83
N VAL A 48 4.69 0.68 6.68
CA VAL A 48 6.04 0.48 7.24
C VAL A 48 5.91 -0.32 8.54
N TYR A 49 6.52 -1.51 8.57
CA TYR A 49 6.30 -2.47 9.66
C TYR A 49 6.81 -1.99 11.03
N SER A 50 7.94 -1.27 11.03
CA SER A 50 8.60 -0.79 12.24
C SER A 50 7.75 0.23 13.00
N VAL A 51 7.04 1.09 12.28
CA VAL A 51 6.19 2.15 12.87
C VAL A 51 4.69 1.82 12.84
N ASN A 52 4.28 0.75 12.13
CA ASN A 52 2.88 0.34 11.97
C ASN A 52 1.99 1.44 11.35
N GLU A 53 2.53 2.17 10.37
CA GLU A 53 1.83 3.30 9.72
C GLU A 53 1.96 3.23 8.20
N VAL A 54 0.98 3.81 7.50
CA VAL A 54 1.02 3.95 6.04
C VAL A 54 1.59 5.31 5.66
N TRP A 55 2.64 5.28 4.86
CA TRP A 55 3.33 6.45 4.34
C TRP A 55 3.13 6.59 2.84
N SER A 56 3.00 7.83 2.35
CA SER A 56 2.96 8.10 0.92
C SER A 56 4.38 8.27 0.39
N CYS A 57 4.77 7.43 -0.56
CA CYS A 57 6.08 7.46 -1.19
C CYS A 57 5.95 7.53 -2.71
N TRP A 58 6.85 8.24 -3.36
CA TRP A 58 6.98 8.21 -4.81
C TRP A 58 7.64 6.92 -5.29
N GLU A 59 7.40 6.55 -6.55
CA GLU A 59 8.01 5.35 -7.16
C GLU A 59 9.55 5.31 -7.06
N ASP A 60 10.20 6.47 -7.20
CA ASP A 60 11.65 6.64 -7.10
C ASP A 60 12.19 6.62 -5.66
N GLU A 61 11.32 6.70 -4.66
CA GLU A 61 11.68 6.65 -3.24
C GLU A 61 11.66 5.23 -2.67
N LEU A 62 11.46 4.21 -3.51
CA LEU A 62 11.27 2.83 -3.11
C LEU A 62 12.25 1.91 -3.84
N ALA A 63 12.82 0.96 -3.10
CA ALA A 63 13.63 -0.12 -3.64
C ALA A 63 12.87 -1.45 -3.55
N PRO A 64 12.77 -2.22 -4.65
CA PRO A 64 12.14 -3.54 -4.62
C PRO A 64 13.00 -4.49 -3.78
N THR A 65 12.34 -5.36 -3.02
CA THR A 65 13.03 -6.44 -2.30
C THR A 65 12.86 -7.81 -2.97
N GLY A 66 11.95 -7.92 -3.93
CA GLY A 66 11.57 -9.19 -4.58
C GLY A 66 10.69 -10.10 -3.71
N ALA A 67 10.38 -9.68 -2.49
CA ALA A 67 9.46 -10.39 -1.59
C ALA A 67 8.07 -9.77 -1.63
N PHE A 68 7.07 -10.58 -1.29
CA PHE A 68 5.68 -10.15 -1.16
C PHE A 68 5.14 -10.56 0.20
N ASP A 69 4.18 -9.81 0.71
CA ASP A 69 3.33 -10.20 1.83
C ASP A 69 1.97 -10.68 1.32
N VAL A 70 1.15 -11.20 2.23
CA VAL A 70 -0.22 -11.62 1.95
C VAL A 70 -1.20 -10.56 2.43
N ARG A 71 -2.35 -10.47 1.76
CA ARG A 71 -3.41 -9.51 2.11
C ARG A 71 -3.88 -9.70 3.55
N GLU A 72 -3.96 -10.94 3.99
CA GLU A 72 -4.41 -11.38 5.30
C GLU A 72 -3.54 -10.82 6.44
N SER A 73 -2.28 -10.46 6.17
CA SER A 73 -1.41 -9.78 7.13
C SER A 73 -1.90 -8.37 7.48
N PHE A 74 -2.75 -7.76 6.65
CA PHE A 74 -3.24 -6.39 6.82
C PHE A 74 -4.74 -6.30 7.06
N TYR A 75 -5.50 -7.28 6.57
CA TYR A 75 -6.96 -7.31 6.68
C TYR A 75 -7.40 -8.65 7.27
N SER A 76 -7.70 -8.68 8.57
CA SER A 76 -8.09 -9.90 9.28
C SER A 76 -9.59 -10.23 9.18
N GLU A 77 -10.42 -9.30 8.72
CA GLU A 77 -11.87 -9.47 8.69
C GLU A 77 -12.40 -9.61 7.26
N SER A 78 -12.93 -10.80 6.93
CA SER A 78 -13.74 -10.99 5.73
C SER A 78 -15.10 -10.30 5.93
N VAL A 79 -15.41 -9.27 5.14
CA VAL A 79 -16.76 -8.69 5.13
C VAL A 79 -17.73 -9.73 4.55
N ARG A 80 -18.58 -10.32 5.39
CA ARG A 80 -19.66 -11.20 4.96
C ARG A 80 -20.83 -10.34 4.47
N VAL A 81 -21.05 -10.30 3.16
CA VAL A 81 -22.23 -9.66 2.58
C VAL A 81 -23.43 -10.59 2.77
N GLY A 82 -24.27 -10.30 3.77
CA GLY A 82 -25.59 -10.91 3.90
C GLY A 82 -26.59 -10.21 2.97
N PRO A 83 -27.60 -10.91 2.42
CA PRO A 83 -28.66 -10.28 1.65
C PRO A 83 -29.54 -9.41 2.57
N SER A 84 -29.12 -8.18 2.83
CA SER A 84 -29.97 -7.17 3.45
C SER A 84 -30.77 -6.46 2.36
N GLY A 85 -31.96 -6.98 2.04
CA GLY A 85 -32.90 -6.25 1.20
C GLY A 85 -34.04 -7.06 0.59
N ARG A 86 -35.05 -7.43 1.39
CA ARG A 86 -36.48 -7.19 1.06
C ARG A 86 -37.35 -7.48 2.29
N ARG A 87 -37.70 -6.40 3.01
CA ARG A 87 -38.90 -6.35 3.84
C ARG A 87 -40.03 -5.77 2.99
N GLY A 88 -41.20 -6.38 3.09
CA GLY A 88 -42.50 -5.86 2.69
C GLY A 88 -43.25 -6.86 1.81
N ARG A 89 -44.43 -7.37 2.15
CA ARG A 89 -45.32 -7.32 3.33
C ARG A 89 -46.30 -8.52 3.12
N PRO A 90 -47.09 -8.95 4.14
CA PRO A 90 -48.08 -10.02 3.98
C PRO A 90 -49.25 -9.62 3.06
#